data_AF-A0A3Q2GUK4-F1
#
_entry.id   AF-A0A3Q2GUK4-F1
#
_cell.length_a   1.000
_cell.length_b   1.000
_cell.length_c   1.000
_cell.angle_alpha   90.00
_cell.angle_beta   90.00
_cell.angle_gamma   90.00
#
_symmetry.space_group_name_H-M   'P 1'
#
loop_
_entity.id
_entity.type
_entity.pdbx_description
1 polymer ?
#
loop_
_entity_poly.entity_id
_entity_poly.type
_entity_poly.pdbx_seq_one_letter_code
_entity_poly.pdbx_strand_id
1 'polypeptide(L)'
;MFFPGSLATTLKIECIVEQTYGPWWQSLHRTMLRGILGKTFRLVGYTIQYACIAHCAFEYVGGVVMVPTGHVWLEGDNLQNSTDSRYYGPVPYGLIRGRIFFKIWPLSDFGFLRDSPNGHRSPGD
;
A
#
# COMPACT_ATOMS: atom_id res chain seq x y z
N MET A 1 8.52 16.29 0.03
CA MET A 1 7.37 17.21 0.11
C MET A 1 6.60 17.10 -1.19
N PHE A 2 5.58 16.24 -1.24
CA PHE A 2 4.47 16.20 -2.18
C PHE A 2 3.62 15.01 -1.74
N PHE A 3 2.76 15.24 -0.77
CA PHE A 3 1.56 14.41 -0.62
C PHE A 3 0.60 14.90 -1.71
N PRO A 4 0.21 14.02 -2.63
CA PRO A 4 -1.21 13.90 -2.92
C PRO A 4 -1.58 12.42 -3.05
N GLY A 5 -1.40 11.64 -1.97
CA GLY A 5 -1.75 10.22 -1.92
C GLY A 5 -3.22 9.93 -1.65
N SER A 6 -3.99 10.91 -1.15
CA SER A 6 -5.43 10.74 -0.84
C SER A 6 -6.31 10.93 -2.08
N LEU A 7 -5.94 11.88 -2.95
CA LEU A 7 -6.62 12.07 -4.23
C LEU A 7 -6.33 10.92 -5.19
N ALA A 8 -5.11 10.40 -5.25
CA ALA A 8 -4.79 9.31 -6.18
C ALA A 8 -5.53 7.99 -5.89
N THR A 9 -5.72 7.62 -4.62
CA THR A 9 -6.51 6.44 -4.23
C THR A 9 -8.02 6.67 -4.39
N THR A 10 -8.50 7.87 -4.05
CA THR A 10 -9.90 8.25 -4.30
C THR A 10 -10.21 8.26 -5.80
N LEU A 11 -9.34 8.85 -6.62
CA LEU A 11 -9.44 8.85 -8.09
C LEU A 11 -9.32 7.44 -8.70
N LYS A 12 -8.52 6.56 -8.10
CA LYS A 12 -8.39 5.16 -8.57
C LYS A 12 -9.61 4.31 -8.21
N ILE A 13 -10.23 4.55 -7.06
CA ILE A 13 -11.49 3.92 -6.66
C ILE A 13 -12.65 4.48 -7.50
N GLU A 14 -12.72 5.79 -7.71
CA GLU A 14 -13.72 6.43 -8.57
C GLU A 14 -13.62 5.94 -10.02
N CYS A 15 -12.40 5.84 -10.58
CA CYS A 15 -12.18 5.33 -11.94
C CYS A 15 -12.64 3.86 -12.10
N ILE A 16 -12.44 3.01 -11.09
CA ILE A 16 -12.92 1.61 -11.12
C ILE A 16 -14.45 1.55 -11.04
N VAL A 17 -15.09 2.42 -10.27
CA VAL A 17 -16.56 2.53 -10.21
C VAL A 17 -17.10 3.03 -11.57
N GLU A 18 -16.48 4.01 -12.19
CA GLU A 18 -16.92 4.58 -13.48
C GLU A 18 -16.76 3.59 -14.65
N GLN A 19 -15.72 2.74 -14.63
CA GLN A 19 -15.50 1.74 -15.68
C GLN A 19 -16.47 0.56 -15.60
N THR A 20 -17.05 0.29 -14.41
CA THR A 20 -17.95 -0.85 -14.17
C THR A 20 -19.44 -0.44 -14.24
N TYR A 21 -19.74 0.84 -13.96
CA TYR A 21 -21.09 1.41 -14.01
C TYR A 21 -21.19 2.41 -15.16
N GLY A 22 -21.44 1.91 -16.37
CA GLY A 22 -21.59 2.74 -17.58
C GLY A 22 -22.80 3.71 -17.55
N PRO A 23 -23.05 4.43 -18.68
CA PRO A 23 -23.98 5.56 -18.82
C PRO A 23 -25.46 5.31 -18.44
N TRP A 24 -25.80 4.08 -18.05
CA TRP A 24 -27.13 3.65 -17.60
C TRP A 24 -27.41 3.95 -16.12
N TRP A 25 -26.38 4.17 -15.30
CA TRP A 25 -26.55 4.35 -13.85
C TRP A 25 -27.20 5.69 -13.46
N GLN A 26 -26.96 6.75 -14.24
CA GLN A 26 -27.57 8.07 -13.99
C GLN A 26 -29.07 8.11 -14.37
N SER A 27 -29.53 7.19 -15.22
CA SER A 27 -30.93 7.10 -15.65
C SER A 27 -31.81 6.36 -14.64
N LEU A 28 -31.27 5.31 -14.00
CA LEU A 28 -32.01 4.50 -13.03
C LEU A 28 -32.20 5.19 -11.66
N HIS A 29 -31.40 6.22 -11.37
CA HIS A 29 -31.49 6.94 -10.09
C HIS A 29 -32.71 7.88 -10.02
N ARG A 30 -33.34 8.19 -11.16
CA ARG A 30 -34.46 9.14 -11.23
C ARG A 30 -35.85 8.53 -11.02
N THR A 31 -35.98 7.19 -10.99
CA THR A 31 -37.30 6.52 -11.03
C THR A 31 -37.57 5.51 -9.92
N MET A 32 -36.68 5.29 -8.95
CA MET A 32 -36.90 4.24 -7.94
C MET A 32 -36.71 4.77 -6.50
N LEU A 33 -37.48 5.80 -6.16
CA LEU A 33 -37.80 6.14 -4.77
C LEU A 33 -39.21 5.62 -4.46
N ARG A 34 -39.29 4.53 -3.69
CA ARG A 34 -40.38 4.13 -2.74
C ARG A 34 -40.68 2.64 -2.80
N GLY A 35 -39.80 1.82 -2.24
CA GLY A 35 -40.11 0.41 -2.01
C GLY A 35 -39.04 -0.31 -1.19
N ILE A 36 -39.45 -1.39 -0.52
CA ILE A 36 -38.55 -2.31 0.22
C ILE A 36 -37.37 -2.74 -0.67
N LEU A 37 -37.61 -2.96 -1.96
CA LEU A 37 -36.60 -3.32 -2.97
C LEU A 37 -35.42 -2.32 -3.06
N GLY A 38 -35.68 -1.02 -2.94
CA GLY A 38 -34.64 0.02 -2.98
C GLY A 38 -33.80 0.10 -1.70
N LYS A 39 -34.40 -0.26 -0.55
CA LYS A 39 -33.67 -0.41 0.72
C LYS A 39 -32.76 -1.63 0.67
N THR A 40 -33.25 -2.75 0.12
CA THR A 40 -32.46 -3.97 -0.05
C THR A 40 -31.26 -3.76 -0.98
N PHE A 41 -31.45 -3.09 -2.12
CA PHE A 41 -30.34 -2.81 -3.06
C PHE A 41 -29.24 -1.93 -2.44
N ARG A 42 -29.63 -0.90 -1.66
CA ARG A 42 -28.67 -0.08 -0.90
C ARG A 42 -27.91 -0.87 0.15
N LEU A 43 -28.59 -1.77 0.85
CA LEU A 43 -27.99 -2.57 1.91
C LEU A 43 -27.00 -3.60 1.32
N VAL A 44 -27.36 -4.23 0.20
CA VAL A 44 -26.47 -5.13 -0.55
C VAL A 44 -25.23 -4.38 -1.06
N GLY A 45 -25.40 -3.22 -1.70
CA GLY A 45 -24.27 -2.41 -2.15
C GLY A 45 -23.33 -2.00 -1.01
N TYR A 46 -23.90 -1.58 0.13
CA TYR A 46 -23.14 -1.26 1.35
C TYR A 46 -22.38 -2.49 1.87
N THR A 47 -23.01 -3.66 1.96
CA THR A 47 -22.30 -4.87 2.42
C THR A 47 -21.13 -5.26 1.52
N ILE A 48 -21.27 -5.15 0.20
CA ILE A 48 -20.19 -5.44 -0.76
C ILE A 48 -19.05 -4.44 -0.60
N GLN A 49 -19.36 -3.15 -0.47
CA GLN A 49 -18.35 -2.11 -0.24
C GLN A 49 -17.56 -2.36 1.05
N TYR A 50 -18.26 -2.65 2.16
CA TYR A 50 -17.60 -2.92 3.44
C TYR A 50 -16.82 -4.23 3.43
N ALA A 51 -17.27 -5.25 2.69
CA ALA A 51 -16.51 -6.47 2.49
C ALA A 51 -15.20 -6.22 1.74
N CYS A 52 -15.23 -5.43 0.65
CA CYS A 52 -14.01 -5.04 -0.07
C CYS A 52 -13.04 -4.26 0.82
N ILE A 53 -13.56 -3.30 1.61
CA ILE A 53 -12.75 -2.53 2.56
C ILE A 53 -12.14 -3.45 3.62
N ALA A 54 -12.91 -4.40 4.16
CA ALA A 54 -12.43 -5.35 5.14
C ALA A 54 -11.35 -6.29 4.58
N HIS A 55 -11.50 -6.76 3.35
CA HIS A 55 -10.49 -7.58 2.67
C HIS A 55 -9.18 -6.81 2.48
N CYS A 56 -9.26 -5.56 1.98
CA CYS A 56 -8.09 -4.71 1.82
C CYS A 56 -7.44 -4.35 3.18
N ALA A 57 -8.23 -4.06 4.21
CA ALA A 57 -7.72 -3.74 5.54
C ALA A 57 -7.04 -4.95 6.19
N PHE A 58 -7.60 -6.16 6.03
CA PHE A 58 -7.02 -7.38 6.56
C PHE A 58 -5.67 -7.70 5.90
N GLU A 59 -5.58 -7.57 4.58
CA GLU A 59 -4.32 -7.72 3.84
C GLU A 59 -3.28 -6.66 4.28
N TYR A 60 -3.73 -5.43 4.56
CA TYR A 60 -2.86 -4.35 5.04
C TYR A 60 -2.33 -4.59 6.47
N VAL A 61 -3.16 -5.16 7.35
CA VAL A 61 -2.78 -5.47 8.74
C VAL A 61 -1.83 -6.67 8.82
N GLY A 62 -1.92 -7.62 7.88
CA GLY A 62 -1.07 -8.81 7.83
C GLY A 62 0.44 -8.54 7.65
N GLY A 63 0.84 -7.30 7.34
CA GLY A 63 2.24 -6.93 7.08
C GLY A 63 3.01 -6.39 8.29
N VAL A 64 2.41 -6.30 9.49
CA VAL A 64 3.09 -5.69 10.64
C VAL A 64 3.98 -6.73 11.34
N VAL A 65 5.30 -6.62 11.17
CA VAL A 65 6.29 -7.45 11.86
C VAL A 65 7.03 -6.62 12.92
N MET A 66 7.08 -7.14 14.14
CA MET A 66 7.82 -6.52 15.25
C MET A 66 9.28 -6.96 15.20
N VAL A 67 10.19 -6.00 15.01
CA VAL A 67 11.64 -6.25 14.98
C VAL A 67 12.19 -6.09 16.40
N PRO A 68 12.88 -7.10 16.96
CA PRO A 68 13.48 -7.00 18.28
C PRO A 68 14.64 -6.00 18.28
N THR A 69 14.91 -5.41 19.46
CA THR A 69 16.02 -4.45 19.63
C THR A 69 17.35 -5.07 19.18
N GLY A 70 18.17 -4.28 18.49
CA GLY A 70 19.46 -4.74 17.94
C GLY A 70 19.35 -5.62 16.69
N HIS A 71 18.15 -5.76 16.11
CA HIS A 71 17.94 -6.40 14.81
C HIS A 71 17.44 -5.39 13.78
N VAL A 72 17.59 -5.76 12.50
CA VAL A 72 17.17 -4.97 11.35
C VAL A 72 16.32 -5.84 10.43
N TRP A 73 15.27 -5.23 9.87
CA TRP A 73 14.48 -5.82 8.81
C TRP A 73 15.03 -5.39 7.46
N LEU A 74 15.43 -6.36 6.63
CA LEU A 74 16.00 -6.13 5.30
C LEU A 74 15.00 -6.58 4.25
N GLU A 75 14.67 -5.70 3.32
CA GLU A 75 13.78 -6.00 2.20
C GLU A 75 14.46 -5.59 0.90
N GLY A 76 14.44 -6.48 -0.09
CA GLY A 76 14.99 -6.22 -1.41
C GLY A 76 14.10 -5.25 -2.20
N ASP A 77 14.72 -4.57 -3.16
CA ASP A 77 14.02 -3.74 -4.14
C ASP A 77 13.20 -4.57 -5.15
N ASN A 78 13.65 -5.79 -5.47
CA ASN A 78 12.93 -6.73 -6.33
C ASN A 78 12.11 -7.75 -5.53
N LEU A 79 10.91 -7.34 -5.12
CA LEU A 79 10.00 -8.13 -4.27
C LEU A 79 9.74 -9.57 -4.73
N GLN A 80 9.79 -9.84 -6.04
CA GLN A 80 9.47 -11.17 -6.61
C GLN A 80 10.67 -12.13 -6.65
N ASN A 81 11.89 -11.60 -6.61
CA ASN A 81 13.11 -12.40 -6.77
C ASN A 81 14.17 -12.11 -5.69
N SER A 82 13.75 -11.56 -4.54
CA SER A 82 14.61 -11.35 -3.38
C SER A 82 14.32 -12.41 -2.31
N THR A 83 15.37 -13.06 -1.82
CA THR A 83 15.34 -13.80 -0.56
C THR A 83 15.78 -12.84 0.53
N ASP A 84 14.83 -12.32 1.28
CA ASP A 84 14.99 -11.25 2.26
C ASP A 84 14.26 -11.56 3.58
N SER A 85 14.20 -10.60 4.52
CA SER A 85 13.69 -10.83 5.87
C SER A 85 12.25 -11.37 5.92
N ARG A 86 11.49 -11.25 4.82
CA ARG A 86 10.17 -11.89 4.67
C ARG A 86 10.23 -13.42 4.79
N TYR A 87 11.36 -14.04 4.43
CA TYR A 87 11.57 -15.49 4.47
C TYR A 87 12.36 -15.95 5.69
N TYR A 88 13.47 -15.28 6.01
CA TYR A 88 14.37 -15.69 7.10
C TYR A 88 14.20 -14.90 8.41
N GLY A 89 13.39 -13.84 8.41
CA GLY A 89 13.14 -13.01 9.58
C GLY A 89 14.14 -11.86 9.80
N PRO A 90 14.09 -11.21 10.98
CA PRO A 90 14.97 -10.08 11.31
C PRO A 90 16.42 -10.52 11.53
N VAL A 91 17.39 -9.70 11.10
CA VAL A 91 18.83 -10.00 11.13
C VAL A 91 19.51 -9.19 12.24
N PRO A 92 20.38 -9.78 13.07
CA PRO A 92 21.10 -9.04 14.10
C PRO A 92 22.05 -8.01 13.48
N TYR A 93 22.11 -6.81 14.06
CA TYR A 93 22.90 -5.69 13.55
C TYR A 93 24.40 -6.02 13.41
N GLY A 94 24.93 -6.90 14.26
CA GLY A 94 26.34 -7.33 14.23
C GLY A 94 26.75 -8.11 12.98
N LEU A 95 25.80 -8.61 12.16
CA LEU A 95 26.10 -9.25 10.88
C LEU A 95 26.24 -8.26 9.72
N ILE A 96 25.89 -6.99 9.93
CA ILE A 96 25.96 -5.96 8.89
C ILE A 96 27.41 -5.50 8.73
N ARG A 97 27.98 -5.74 7.54
CA ARG A 97 29.37 -5.35 7.23
C ARG A 97 29.53 -3.88 6.84
N GLY A 98 28.51 -3.26 6.24
CA GLY A 98 28.59 -1.89 5.78
C GLY A 98 27.32 -1.43 5.06
N ARG A 99 27.19 -0.12 4.88
CA ARG A 99 26.08 0.55 4.20
C ARG A 99 26.55 1.09 2.86
N ILE A 100 25.76 0.89 1.81
CA ILE A 100 26.02 1.45 0.49
C ILE A 100 25.60 2.93 0.52
N PHE A 101 26.54 3.83 0.26
CA PHE A 101 26.30 5.28 0.27
C PHE A 101 26.61 5.95 -1.07
N PHE A 102 27.23 5.23 -2.01
CA PHE A 102 27.71 5.81 -3.26
C PHE A 102 27.50 4.88 -4.46
N LYS A 103 27.01 5.43 -5.57
CA LYS A 103 26.81 4.73 -6.84
C LYS A 103 27.83 5.23 -7.86
N ILE A 104 28.70 4.33 -8.32
CA ILE A 104 29.79 4.65 -9.27
C ILE A 104 29.33 4.46 -10.74
N TRP A 105 28.41 3.52 -11.00
CA TRP A 105 27.95 3.17 -12.35
C TRP A 105 26.42 2.95 -12.39
N PRO A 106 25.71 3.25 -13.50
CA PRO A 106 26.14 3.93 -14.73
C PRO A 106 26.54 5.39 -14.51
N LEU A 107 27.43 5.92 -15.38
CA LEU A 107 27.92 7.31 -15.28
C LEU A 107 26.81 8.37 -15.31
N SER A 108 25.65 8.04 -15.89
CA SER A 108 24.47 8.90 -15.90
C SER A 108 23.87 9.13 -14.49
N ASP A 109 24.08 8.16 -13.58
CA ASP A 109 23.52 8.15 -12.23
C ASP A 109 24.63 8.15 -11.17
N PHE A 110 25.79 8.74 -11.49
CA PHE A 110 26.91 8.85 -10.55
C PHE A 110 26.55 9.79 -9.40
N GLY A 111 26.70 9.33 -8.16
CA GLY A 111 26.48 10.18 -6.99
C GLY A 111 26.21 9.43 -5.70
N PHE A 112 25.99 10.21 -4.64
CA PHE A 112 25.59 9.68 -3.34
C PHE A 112 24.16 9.13 -3.40
N LEU A 113 23.97 7.97 -2.78
CA LEU A 113 22.63 7.42 -2.59
C LEU A 113 21.90 8.30 -1.58
N ARG A 114 20.69 8.73 -1.95
CA ARG A 114 19.83 9.52 -1.06
C ARG A 114 19.45 8.67 0.14
N ASP A 115 19.43 9.30 1.31
CA ASP A 115 18.86 8.67 2.50
C ASP A 115 17.39 8.31 2.25
N SER A 116 17.00 7.13 2.73
CA SER A 116 15.62 6.72 2.68
C SER A 116 14.77 7.72 3.47
N PRO A 117 13.62 8.19 2.96
CA PRO A 117 12.72 9.08 3.69
C PRO A 117 12.24 8.49 5.03
N ASN A 118 12.43 7.19 5.22
CA ASN A 118 12.10 6.45 6.43
C ASN A 118 13.23 6.41 7.48
N GLY A 119 14.34 7.14 7.28
CA GLY A 119 15.53 7.11 8.15
C GLY A 119 15.28 7.49 9.62
N HIS A 120 14.15 8.15 9.93
CA HIS A 120 13.76 8.48 11.32
C HIS A 120 13.21 7.30 12.14
N ARG A 121 13.11 6.10 11.57
CA ARG A 121 12.53 4.92 12.24
C ARG A 121 13.55 4.01 12.95
N SER A 122 14.85 4.31 12.87
CA SER A 122 15.85 3.58 13.65
C SER A 122 15.85 4.09 15.10
N PRO A 123 15.46 3.28 16.09
CA PRO A 123 15.62 3.64 17.49
C PRO A 123 17.09 3.42 17.85
N GLY A 124 17.89 4.49 17.97
CA GLY A 124 19.29 4.32 18.38
C GLY A 124 20.21 5.53 18.20
N ASP A 125 19.70 6.76 18.29
CA ASP A 125 20.52 7.90 18.73
C ASP A 125 20.28 8.13 20.23
#